data_AF-A0AAV1AII3-F1
#
_entry.id   AF-A0AAV1AII3-F1
#
_cell.length_a   1.000
_cell.length_b   1.000
_cell.length_c   1.000
_cell.angle_alpha   90.00
_cell.angle_beta   90.00
_cell.angle_gamma   90.00
#
_symmetry.space_group_name_H-M   'P 1'
#
loop_
_entity.id
_entity.type
_entity.pdbx_description
1 polymer ?
#
loop_
_entity_poly.entity_id
_entity_poly.type
_entity_poly.pdbx_seq_one_letter_code
_entity_poly.pdbx_strand_id
1 'polypeptide(L)'
;MAQVKNKTPSTFSYTPQLVIAGFGVSIVLESGNPDFKKGDLVWGFSKWEENSLVPSTQILFKIEHTVVPLSYYTGILGMTGITAYGGFFELGTPKKGENVFVSAASVGSAGSKEEVDLLKNKFGFEEGFNYREEPDLNAALKRFVLCVDIYFENVGGKTLDVVLLNMRVHGRIPACGMISQYNLTQPEGVMNLANLVYKWIQMEGFNSGDFFHLISYILL
;
A
#
# COMPACT_ATOMS: atom_id res chain seq x y z
N MET A 1 33.85 -9.60 27.13
CA MET A 1 33.34 -9.97 25.80
C MET A 1 31.85 -9.70 25.79
N ALA A 2 31.36 -8.77 24.98
CA ALA A 2 29.92 -8.53 24.83
C ALA A 2 29.45 -9.18 23.53
N GLN A 3 28.53 -10.13 23.63
CA GLN A 3 27.78 -10.63 22.47
C GLN A 3 26.66 -9.65 22.16
N VAL A 4 26.67 -9.08 20.96
CA VAL A 4 25.50 -8.40 20.39
C VAL A 4 24.96 -9.30 19.30
N LYS A 5 23.76 -9.86 19.51
CA LYS A 5 23.06 -10.70 18.52
C LYS A 5 22.35 -9.82 17.49
N ASN A 6 22.55 -10.23 16.24
CA ASN A 6 22.08 -9.68 14.98
C ASN A 6 20.66 -9.08 15.00
N LYS A 7 20.53 -7.85 14.50
CA LYS A 7 19.27 -7.37 13.94
C LYS A 7 19.03 -8.14 12.64
N THR A 8 17.96 -8.93 12.60
CA THR A 8 17.29 -9.31 11.36
C THR A 8 17.16 -8.05 10.48
N PRO A 9 17.49 -8.11 9.18
CA PRO A 9 17.32 -6.97 8.31
C PRO A 9 15.81 -6.72 8.15
N SER A 10 15.29 -5.76 8.90
CA SER A 10 14.06 -5.09 8.48
C SER A 10 14.39 -4.43 7.15
N THR A 11 13.55 -4.66 6.15
CA THR A 11 13.74 -4.21 4.75
C THR A 11 13.84 -2.69 4.61
N PHE A 12 13.62 -1.93 5.70
CA PHE A 12 14.01 -0.54 5.84
C PHE A 12 14.63 -0.37 7.23
N SER A 13 15.93 -0.05 7.31
CA SER A 13 16.59 0.32 8.57
C SER A 13 17.00 1.79 8.49
N TYR A 14 16.59 2.57 9.50
CA TYR A 14 17.05 3.94 9.66
C TYR A 14 18.43 3.92 10.31
N THR A 15 19.36 4.68 9.74
CA THR A 15 20.68 4.90 10.32
C THR A 15 20.65 6.21 11.10
N PRO A 16 20.78 6.18 12.45
CA PRO A 16 20.86 7.40 13.24
C PRO A 16 21.91 8.36 12.68
N GLN A 17 21.59 9.66 12.70
CA GLN A 17 22.46 10.75 12.22
C GLN A 17 22.56 10.88 10.69
N LEU A 18 21.93 10.00 9.90
CA LEU A 18 21.71 10.24 8.48
C LEU A 18 20.36 10.90 8.24
N VAL A 19 20.30 11.74 7.20
CA VAL A 19 19.06 12.37 6.75
C VAL A 19 18.08 11.27 6.32
N ILE A 20 16.83 11.38 6.79
CA ILE A 20 15.74 10.50 6.39
C ILE A 20 15.53 10.61 4.88
N ALA A 21 15.16 9.51 4.23
CA ALA A 21 14.81 9.53 2.82
C ALA A 21 13.44 8.92 2.60
N GLY A 22 12.75 9.40 1.57
CA GLY A 22 11.40 8.97 1.21
C GLY A 22 11.01 9.47 -0.17
N PHE A 23 9.83 9.10 -0.64
CA PHE A 23 9.31 9.63 -1.90
C PHE A 23 8.97 11.11 -1.77
N GLY A 24 9.35 11.89 -2.78
CA GLY A 24 9.10 13.33 -2.85
C GLY A 24 8.98 13.83 -4.28
N VAL A 25 8.60 15.09 -4.41
CA VAL A 25 8.61 15.84 -5.67
C VAL A 25 9.70 16.89 -5.58
N SER A 26 10.46 17.05 -6.65
CA SER A 26 11.62 17.95 -6.69
C SER A 26 11.73 18.64 -8.05
N ILE A 27 12.45 19.75 -8.07
CA ILE A 27 12.86 20.44 -9.30
C ILE A 27 14.35 20.21 -9.52
N VAL A 28 14.74 19.90 -10.76
CA VAL A 28 16.14 19.71 -11.12
C VAL A 28 16.83 21.07 -11.17
N LEU A 29 17.80 21.30 -10.28
CA LEU A 29 18.60 22.52 -10.27
C LEU A 29 19.79 22.44 -11.23
N GLU A 30 20.47 21.29 -11.23
CA GLU A 30 21.61 20.94 -12.07
C GLU A 30 21.57 19.43 -12.36
N SER A 31 22.09 19.00 -13.51
CA SER A 31 22.11 17.57 -13.88
C SER A 31 23.33 17.25 -14.74
N GLY A 32 24.01 16.15 -14.38
CA GLY A 32 24.97 15.48 -15.24
C GLY A 32 24.38 14.31 -16.04
N ASN A 33 23.09 14.01 -15.85
CA ASN A 33 22.38 12.96 -16.58
C ASN A 33 21.64 13.59 -17.79
N PRO A 34 21.85 13.13 -19.03
CA PRO A 34 21.21 13.69 -20.22
C PRO A 34 19.68 13.62 -20.23
N ASP A 35 19.07 12.71 -19.46
CA ASP A 35 17.61 12.55 -19.40
C ASP A 35 16.91 13.67 -18.60
N PHE A 36 17.68 14.39 -17.78
CA PHE A 36 17.20 15.45 -16.90
C PHE A 36 17.90 16.77 -17.19
N LYS A 37 17.13 17.84 -17.35
CA LYS A 37 17.62 19.21 -17.53
C LYS A 37 17.16 20.10 -16.39
N LYS A 38 17.89 21.20 -16.17
CA LYS A 38 17.52 22.23 -15.22
C LYS A 38 16.08 22.70 -15.46
N GLY A 39 15.28 22.75 -14.39
CA GLY A 39 13.87 23.12 -14.42
C GLY A 39 12.90 21.96 -14.61
N ASP A 40 13.38 20.75 -14.92
CA ASP A 40 12.50 19.58 -14.96
C ASP A 40 11.91 19.30 -13.56
N LEU A 41 10.63 18.95 -13.54
CA LEU A 41 9.96 18.45 -12.35
C LEU A 41 10.07 16.93 -12.33
N VAL A 42 10.41 16.37 -11.17
CA VAL A 42 10.59 14.93 -10.98
C VAL A 42 9.92 14.46 -9.70
N TRP A 43 9.52 13.19 -9.68
CA TRP A 43 9.19 12.49 -8.44
C TRP A 43 10.03 11.23 -8.31
N GLY A 44 10.31 10.84 -7.07
CA GLY A 44 11.15 9.68 -6.77
C GLY A 44 11.66 9.74 -5.34
N PHE A 45 12.60 8.86 -5.01
CA PHE A 45 13.21 8.84 -3.69
C PHE A 45 14.12 10.06 -3.50
N SER A 46 14.02 10.78 -2.40
CA SER A 46 14.90 11.90 -2.07
C SER A 46 15.12 11.96 -0.57
N LYS A 47 16.17 12.68 -0.15
CA LYS A 47 16.39 12.94 1.27
C LYS A 47 15.44 14.04 1.74
N TRP A 48 15.10 14.02 3.02
CA TRP A 48 14.31 15.03 3.70
C TRP A 48 15.20 16.22 4.04
N GLU A 49 15.54 16.99 3.02
CA GLU A 49 16.38 18.18 3.05
C GLU A 49 15.95 19.13 1.93
N GLU A 50 16.41 20.37 1.94
CA GLU A 50 16.02 21.36 0.92
C GLU A 50 16.64 21.09 -0.46
N ASN A 51 17.84 20.47 -0.49
CA ASN A 51 18.57 20.16 -1.72
C ASN A 51 19.23 18.80 -1.60
N SER A 52 18.93 17.90 -2.53
CA SER A 52 19.50 16.55 -2.56
C SER A 52 20.35 16.31 -3.80
N LEU A 53 21.56 15.79 -3.58
CA LEU A 53 22.33 15.16 -4.64
C LEU A 53 21.83 13.72 -4.83
N VAL A 54 21.24 13.46 -5.99
CA VAL A 54 20.71 12.14 -6.36
C VAL A 54 21.69 11.44 -7.32
N PRO A 55 22.16 10.21 -7.02
CA PRO A 55 23.00 9.46 -7.94
C PRO A 55 22.28 9.16 -9.26
N SER A 56 23.02 9.13 -10.37
CA SER A 56 22.45 8.79 -11.70
C SER A 56 21.87 7.37 -11.78
N THR A 57 22.27 6.48 -10.87
CA THR A 57 21.73 5.13 -10.74
C THR A 57 20.36 5.08 -10.07
N GLN A 58 19.92 6.18 -9.46
CA GLN A 58 18.64 6.22 -8.77
C GLN A 58 17.51 6.49 -9.75
N ILE A 59 16.42 5.73 -9.61
CA ILE A 59 15.22 5.91 -10.44
C ILE A 59 14.52 7.21 -10.03
N LEU A 60 14.35 8.10 -11.00
CA LEU A 60 13.53 9.30 -10.94
C LEU A 60 12.56 9.30 -12.12
N PHE A 61 11.34 9.76 -11.88
CA PHE A 61 10.31 9.86 -12.91
C PHE A 61 10.06 11.32 -13.22
N LYS A 62 10.10 11.66 -14.52
CA LYS A 62 9.80 13.00 -14.99
C LYS A 62 8.30 13.29 -14.87
N ILE A 63 7.95 14.47 -14.39
CA ILE A 63 6.57 14.95 -14.33
C ILE A 63 6.28 15.73 -15.61
N GLU A 64 5.46 15.16 -16.48
CA GLU A 64 5.03 15.79 -17.73
C GLU A 64 3.69 16.52 -17.60
N HIS A 65 2.81 16.05 -16.71
CA HIS A 65 1.47 16.61 -16.54
C HIS A 65 1.41 17.54 -15.33
N THR A 66 1.52 18.84 -15.58
CA THR A 66 1.52 19.89 -14.54
C THR A 66 0.17 20.58 -14.34
N VAL A 67 -0.88 20.12 -15.04
CA VAL A 67 -2.25 20.63 -14.90
C VAL A 67 -2.92 20.22 -13.59
N VAL A 68 -2.33 19.26 -12.88
CA VAL A 68 -2.76 18.79 -11.56
C VAL A 68 -1.81 19.28 -10.47
N PRO A 69 -2.24 19.37 -9.19
CA PRO A 69 -1.35 19.73 -8.10
C PRO A 69 -0.14 18.79 -8.03
N LEU A 70 1.06 19.34 -7.96
CA LEU A 70 2.30 18.54 -7.92
C LEU A 70 2.34 17.56 -6.73
N SER A 71 1.69 17.92 -5.61
CA SER A 71 1.56 17.02 -4.45
C SER A 71 0.85 15.70 -4.77
N TYR A 72 0.13 15.58 -5.89
CA TYR A 72 -0.50 14.32 -6.28
C TYR A 72 0.53 13.24 -6.62
N TYR A 73 1.74 13.63 -7.06
CA TYR A 73 2.85 12.72 -7.35
C TYR A 73 3.52 12.15 -6.09
N THR A 74 3.20 12.66 -4.89
CA THR A 74 3.58 11.98 -3.64
C THR A 74 2.54 10.93 -3.19
N GLY A 75 1.45 10.76 -3.94
CA GLY A 75 0.33 9.87 -3.60
C GLY A 75 -0.31 9.24 -4.83
N ILE A 76 -1.48 9.75 -5.24
CA ILE A 76 -2.35 9.14 -6.27
C ILE A 76 -1.71 9.01 -7.65
N LEU A 77 -0.77 9.89 -8.03
CA LEU A 77 -0.01 9.80 -9.29
C LEU A 77 1.43 9.28 -9.07
N GLY A 78 1.78 8.97 -7.82
CA GLY A 78 3.08 8.44 -7.45
C GLY A 78 3.03 6.96 -7.09
N MET A 79 3.97 6.54 -6.25
CA MET A 79 4.12 5.17 -5.79
C MET A 79 2.84 4.58 -5.20
N THR A 80 2.07 5.34 -4.42
CA THR A 80 0.82 4.86 -3.80
C THR A 80 -0.25 4.54 -4.83
N GLY A 81 -0.43 5.39 -5.84
CA GLY A 81 -1.35 5.12 -6.95
C GLY A 81 -0.98 3.88 -7.75
N ILE A 82 0.30 3.73 -8.07
CA ILE A 82 0.82 2.56 -8.78
C ILE A 82 0.63 1.28 -7.98
N THR A 83 0.85 1.33 -6.67
CA THR A 83 0.64 0.21 -5.75
C THR A 83 -0.82 -0.24 -5.77
N ALA A 84 -1.75 0.72 -5.70
CA ALA A 84 -3.18 0.43 -5.78
C ALA A 84 -3.55 -0.17 -7.15
N TYR A 85 -3.05 0.41 -8.24
CA TYR A 85 -3.32 -0.07 -9.60
C TYR A 85 -2.79 -1.49 -9.81
N GLY A 86 -1.49 -1.72 -9.59
CA GLY A 86 -0.85 -3.01 -9.82
C GLY A 86 -1.44 -4.11 -8.92
N GLY A 87 -1.56 -3.84 -7.62
CA GLY A 87 -2.14 -4.80 -6.69
C GLY A 87 -3.60 -5.14 -7.03
N PHE A 88 -4.40 -4.15 -7.43
CA PHE A 88 -5.82 -4.38 -7.69
C PHE A 88 -6.05 -5.01 -9.07
N PHE A 89 -5.50 -4.44 -10.14
CA PHE A 89 -5.79 -4.90 -11.50
C PHE A 89 -4.96 -6.11 -11.93
N GLU A 90 -3.66 -6.16 -11.60
CA GLU A 90 -2.78 -7.25 -12.03
C GLU A 90 -2.93 -8.49 -11.14
N LEU A 91 -3.01 -8.31 -9.82
CA LEU A 91 -3.14 -9.43 -8.87
C LEU A 91 -4.59 -9.72 -8.48
N GLY A 92 -5.36 -8.67 -8.20
CA GLY A 92 -6.78 -8.82 -7.84
C GLY A 92 -7.64 -9.32 -9.00
N THR A 93 -7.25 -9.04 -10.25
CA THR A 93 -7.96 -9.42 -11.49
C THR A 93 -9.49 -9.28 -11.37
N PRO A 94 -9.99 -8.08 -11.01
CA PRO A 94 -11.35 -7.87 -10.56
C PRO A 94 -12.36 -8.10 -11.68
N LYS A 95 -13.48 -8.74 -11.33
CA LYS A 95 -14.63 -8.93 -12.22
C LYS A 95 -15.81 -8.13 -11.70
N LYS A 96 -16.65 -7.67 -12.64
CA LYS A 96 -17.88 -6.95 -12.29
C LYS A 96 -18.77 -7.82 -11.39
N GLY A 97 -19.19 -7.24 -10.26
CA GLY A 97 -20.07 -7.91 -9.29
C GLY A 97 -19.33 -8.70 -8.20
N GLU A 98 -18.00 -8.69 -8.18
CA GLU A 98 -17.22 -9.28 -7.09
C GLU A 98 -17.20 -8.38 -5.85
N ASN A 99 -17.23 -9.01 -4.68
CA ASN A 99 -17.16 -8.31 -3.39
C ASN A 99 -15.70 -8.06 -3.02
N VAL A 100 -15.32 -6.79 -2.89
CA VAL A 100 -13.96 -6.37 -2.56
C VAL A 100 -13.89 -5.83 -1.14
N PHE A 101 -12.91 -6.32 -0.36
CA PHE A 101 -12.54 -5.76 0.93
C PHE A 101 -11.11 -5.19 0.85
N VAL A 102 -10.84 -4.04 1.48
CA VAL A 102 -9.49 -3.45 1.52
C VAL A 102 -9.19 -2.99 2.94
N SER A 103 -8.14 -3.52 3.56
CA SER A 103 -7.78 -3.12 4.93
C SER A 103 -6.90 -1.86 4.94
N ALA A 104 -6.89 -1.11 6.06
CA ALA A 104 -6.19 0.20 6.23
C ALA A 104 -6.46 1.25 5.15
N ALA A 105 -7.39 0.97 4.25
CA ALA A 105 -7.90 1.92 3.32
C ALA A 105 -9.23 2.41 3.85
N SER A 106 -9.55 3.58 3.35
CA SER A 106 -10.83 4.23 3.37
C SER A 106 -11.95 3.40 2.70
N VAL A 107 -12.04 2.10 2.98
CA VAL A 107 -12.74 1.09 2.18
C VAL A 107 -13.14 -0.08 3.09
N GLY A 108 -14.24 0.03 3.81
CA GLY A 108 -14.77 -1.07 4.62
C GLY A 108 -14.34 -1.05 6.09
N SER A 109 -13.09 -0.69 6.44
CA SER A 109 -12.64 -0.61 7.84
C SER A 109 -11.66 0.54 8.08
N ALA A 110 -12.08 1.57 8.83
CA ALA A 110 -11.25 2.73 9.16
C ALA A 110 -11.01 2.88 10.68
N GLY A 111 -10.06 3.73 11.07
CA GLY A 111 -9.64 3.93 12.46
C GLY A 111 -10.43 5.02 13.21
N SER A 112 -11.27 5.78 12.52
CA SER A 112 -12.17 6.76 13.11
C SER A 112 -13.51 6.87 12.36
N LYS A 113 -14.50 7.50 13.00
CA LYS A 113 -15.81 7.75 12.39
C LYS A 113 -15.73 8.75 11.23
N GLU A 114 -14.91 9.77 11.34
CA GLU A 114 -14.69 10.76 10.28
C GLU A 114 -14.11 10.10 9.03
N GLU A 115 -13.20 9.14 9.22
CA GLU A 115 -12.70 8.34 8.12
C GLU A 115 -13.84 7.52 7.51
N VAL A 116 -14.67 6.82 8.30
CA VAL A 116 -15.85 6.08 7.80
C VAL A 116 -16.80 6.97 6.97
N ASP A 117 -17.06 8.19 7.44
CA ASP A 117 -17.96 9.14 6.76
C ASP A 117 -17.39 9.61 5.41
N LEU A 118 -16.06 9.81 5.31
CA LEU A 118 -15.41 10.10 4.03
C LEU A 118 -15.59 8.97 3.02
N LEU A 119 -15.68 7.72 3.49
CA LEU A 119 -15.73 6.54 2.61
C LEU A 119 -17.05 6.54 1.85
N LYS A 120 -18.14 6.64 2.63
CA LYS A 120 -19.49 6.57 2.11
C LYS A 120 -19.82 7.80 1.28
N ASN A 121 -19.45 8.99 1.77
CA ASN A 121 -19.92 10.24 1.17
C ASN A 121 -19.04 10.78 0.05
N LYS A 122 -17.71 10.58 0.12
CA LYS A 122 -16.76 11.16 -0.84
C LYS A 122 -16.20 10.14 -1.82
N PHE A 123 -15.90 8.93 -1.35
CA PHE A 123 -15.24 7.91 -2.16
C PHE A 123 -16.21 6.86 -2.73
N GLY A 124 -17.50 6.94 -2.40
CA GLY A 124 -18.55 6.13 -3.02
C GLY A 124 -18.61 4.68 -2.52
N PHE A 125 -18.07 4.41 -1.33
CA PHE A 125 -18.16 3.08 -0.73
C PHE A 125 -19.59 2.75 -0.31
N GLU A 126 -20.01 1.52 -0.60
CA GLU A 126 -21.32 1.02 -0.18
C GLU A 126 -21.42 0.97 1.34
N GLU A 127 -20.39 0.43 2.00
CA GLU A 127 -20.33 0.31 3.46
C GLU A 127 -18.92 0.55 4.03
N GLY A 128 -18.87 0.88 5.32
CA GLY A 128 -17.64 1.06 6.09
C GLY A 128 -17.89 1.04 7.60
N PHE A 129 -16.94 0.55 8.37
CA PHE A 129 -17.01 0.50 9.84
C PHE A 129 -15.72 0.97 10.52
N ASN A 130 -15.82 1.39 11.78
CA ASN A 130 -14.65 1.74 12.59
C ASN A 130 -14.16 0.48 13.32
N TYR A 131 -13.02 -0.09 12.93
CA TYR A 131 -12.53 -1.33 13.52
C TYR A 131 -12.17 -1.22 15.01
N ARG A 132 -11.98 0.00 15.54
CA ARG A 132 -11.65 0.24 16.95
C ARG A 132 -12.87 0.20 17.86
N GLU A 133 -14.06 0.41 17.30
CA GLU A 133 -15.33 0.39 18.04
C GLU A 133 -16.00 -0.99 18.01
N GLU A 134 -15.45 -1.92 17.24
CA GLU A 134 -16.02 -3.26 17.06
C GLU A 134 -15.45 -4.24 18.09
N PRO A 135 -16.28 -4.80 19.00
CA PRO A 135 -15.82 -5.78 19.98
C PRO A 135 -15.49 -7.13 19.34
N ASP A 136 -16.06 -7.42 18.16
CA ASP A 136 -15.82 -8.62 17.37
C ASP A 136 -15.71 -8.26 15.88
N LEU A 137 -14.47 -8.28 15.37
CA LEU A 137 -14.18 -7.99 13.96
C LEU A 137 -14.79 -9.00 12.99
N ASN A 138 -15.00 -10.26 13.41
CA ASN A 138 -15.65 -11.26 12.58
C ASN A 138 -17.14 -10.99 12.46
N ALA A 139 -17.79 -10.62 13.57
CA ALA A 139 -19.17 -10.16 13.54
C ALA A 139 -19.31 -8.91 12.67
N ALA A 140 -18.39 -7.94 12.79
CA ALA A 140 -18.38 -6.74 11.95
C ALA A 140 -18.23 -7.09 10.47
N LEU A 141 -17.20 -7.85 10.08
CA LEU A 141 -16.99 -8.24 8.69
C LEU A 141 -18.19 -8.98 8.10
N LYS A 142 -18.81 -9.90 8.86
CA LYS A 142 -20.03 -10.59 8.43
C LYS A 142 -21.23 -9.66 8.22
N ARG A 143 -21.32 -8.53 8.93
CA ARG A 143 -22.39 -7.54 8.73
C ARG A 143 -22.19 -6.71 7.46
N PHE A 144 -20.95 -6.38 7.13
CA PHE A 144 -20.65 -5.40 6.08
C PHE A 144 -20.22 -6.02 4.75
N VAL A 145 -19.51 -7.15 4.77
CA VAL A 145 -19.05 -7.83 3.56
C VAL A 145 -19.21 -9.33 3.74
N LEU A 146 -20.36 -9.86 3.30
CA LEU A 146 -20.54 -11.29 3.15
C LEU A 146 -19.77 -11.76 1.92
N CYS A 147 -18.99 -12.84 2.08
CA CYS A 147 -18.39 -13.56 0.96
C CYS A 147 -17.42 -12.69 0.13
N VAL A 148 -16.22 -12.45 0.64
CA VAL A 148 -15.18 -11.62 -0.01
C VAL A 148 -14.54 -12.36 -1.18
N ASP A 149 -14.57 -11.78 -2.38
CA ASP A 149 -13.91 -12.30 -3.58
C ASP A 149 -12.45 -11.81 -3.68
N ILE A 150 -12.21 -10.55 -3.32
CA ILE A 150 -10.88 -9.92 -3.35
C ILE A 150 -10.63 -9.22 -2.02
N TYR A 151 -9.51 -9.54 -1.38
CA TYR A 151 -9.03 -8.83 -0.21
C TYR A 151 -7.70 -8.16 -0.48
N PHE A 152 -7.70 -6.83 -0.63
CA PHE A 152 -6.46 -6.07 -0.76
C PHE A 152 -5.88 -5.83 0.64
N GLU A 153 -4.77 -6.52 0.93
CA GLU A 153 -4.22 -6.67 2.28
C GLU A 153 -3.12 -5.63 2.56
N ASN A 154 -3.38 -4.75 3.54
CA ASN A 154 -2.46 -3.72 4.04
C ASN A 154 -2.17 -3.80 5.55
N VAL A 155 -2.92 -4.61 6.31
CA VAL A 155 -2.95 -4.63 7.78
C VAL A 155 -2.33 -5.88 8.37
N GLY A 156 -2.66 -7.08 7.90
CA GLY A 156 -2.24 -8.35 8.46
C GLY A 156 -2.94 -8.71 9.78
N GLY A 157 -2.32 -9.60 10.56
CA GLY A 157 -2.75 -9.95 11.92
C GLY A 157 -4.18 -10.48 12.01
N LYS A 158 -4.90 -10.03 13.04
CA LYS A 158 -6.30 -10.43 13.29
C LYS A 158 -7.24 -10.12 12.12
N THR A 159 -7.00 -9.04 11.38
CA THR A 159 -7.82 -8.67 10.22
C THR A 159 -7.70 -9.75 9.13
N LEU A 160 -6.47 -10.14 8.77
CA LEU A 160 -6.24 -11.23 7.82
C LEU A 160 -6.92 -12.53 8.29
N ASP A 161 -6.74 -12.86 9.56
CA ASP A 161 -7.23 -14.10 10.14
C ASP A 161 -8.77 -14.23 10.02
N VAL A 162 -9.47 -13.11 10.24
CA VAL A 162 -10.93 -13.05 10.09
C VAL A 162 -11.35 -13.01 8.62
N VAL A 163 -10.63 -12.29 7.75
CA VAL A 163 -10.98 -12.23 6.33
C VAL A 163 -10.87 -13.62 5.69
N LEU A 164 -9.84 -14.42 6.02
CA LEU A 164 -9.69 -15.80 5.53
C LEU A 164 -10.94 -16.67 5.78
N LEU A 165 -11.61 -16.49 6.94
CA LEU A 165 -12.86 -17.17 7.26
C LEU A 165 -14.02 -16.75 6.35
N ASN A 166 -14.02 -15.52 5.86
CA ASN A 166 -15.10 -14.91 5.09
C ASN A 166 -14.81 -14.81 3.57
N MET A 167 -13.62 -15.19 3.13
CA MET A 167 -13.27 -15.31 1.70
C MET A 167 -14.17 -16.35 1.00
N ARG A 168 -14.45 -16.10 -0.27
CA ARG A 168 -15.09 -17.05 -1.21
C ARG A 168 -14.09 -18.06 -1.76
N VAL A 169 -14.63 -19.14 -2.32
CA VAL A 169 -13.85 -20.10 -3.10
C VAL A 169 -13.27 -19.37 -4.32
N HIS A 170 -12.00 -19.58 -4.64
CA HIS A 170 -11.21 -18.84 -5.63
C HIS A 170 -11.00 -17.35 -5.30
N GLY A 171 -11.06 -16.99 -4.02
CA GLY A 171 -10.73 -15.65 -3.56
C GLY A 171 -9.28 -15.26 -3.88
N ARG A 172 -9.01 -13.96 -4.00
CA ARG A 172 -7.66 -13.41 -4.23
C ARG A 172 -7.27 -12.43 -3.13
N ILE A 173 -6.02 -12.49 -2.71
CA ILE A 173 -5.45 -11.62 -1.68
C ILE A 173 -4.14 -10.99 -2.20
N PRO A 174 -4.19 -9.83 -2.87
CA PRO A 174 -3.02 -9.01 -3.12
C PRO A 174 -2.47 -8.47 -1.79
N ALA A 175 -1.34 -9.01 -1.34
CA ALA A 175 -0.70 -8.66 -0.07
C ALA A 175 0.31 -7.53 -0.26
N CYS A 176 -0.19 -6.29 -0.14
CA CYS A 176 0.59 -5.06 -0.26
C CYS A 176 1.41 -4.78 1.00
N GLY A 177 0.86 -5.06 2.18
CA GLY A 177 1.49 -4.75 3.45
C GLY A 177 0.79 -5.37 4.65
N MET A 178 1.46 -5.33 5.80
CA MET A 178 0.92 -5.83 7.07
C MET A 178 1.23 -4.86 8.21
N ILE A 179 0.72 -3.63 8.11
CA ILE A 179 1.14 -2.51 8.99
C ILE A 179 0.91 -2.77 10.47
N SER A 180 -0.06 -3.61 10.86
CA SER A 180 -0.29 -3.96 12.26
C SER A 180 0.88 -4.72 12.88
N GLN A 181 1.73 -5.33 12.06
CA GLN A 181 2.83 -6.19 12.51
C GLN A 181 4.17 -5.45 12.60
N TYR A 182 4.32 -4.30 11.92
CA TYR A 182 5.64 -3.67 11.71
C TYR A 182 6.34 -3.20 12.99
N ASN A 183 5.56 -2.79 13.99
CA ASN A 183 6.08 -2.26 15.25
C ASN A 183 6.04 -3.28 16.40
N LEU A 184 5.70 -4.54 16.12
CA LEU A 184 5.63 -5.60 17.13
C LEU A 184 7.01 -6.27 17.28
N THR A 185 7.42 -6.51 18.53
CA THR A 185 8.61 -7.33 18.82
C THR A 185 8.36 -8.81 18.56
N GLN A 186 7.09 -9.24 18.67
CA GLN A 186 6.63 -10.58 18.35
C GLN A 186 5.40 -10.45 17.44
N PRO A 187 5.49 -10.91 16.18
CA PRO A 187 4.34 -10.88 15.26
C PRO A 187 3.18 -11.73 15.78
N GLU A 188 1.97 -11.30 15.46
CA GLU A 188 0.75 -12.08 15.70
C GLU A 188 0.67 -13.28 14.75
N GLY A 189 0.19 -14.41 15.25
CA GLY A 189 -0.03 -15.60 14.44
C GLY A 189 -1.35 -15.52 13.66
N VAL A 190 -1.31 -15.94 12.39
CA VAL A 190 -2.52 -16.15 11.56
C VAL A 190 -2.91 -17.62 11.65
N MET A 191 -4.09 -17.91 12.18
CA MET A 191 -4.51 -19.27 12.55
C MET A 191 -5.38 -19.95 11.49
N ASN A 192 -5.97 -19.18 10.58
CA ASN A 192 -6.95 -19.66 9.59
C ASN A 192 -6.37 -19.93 8.19
N LEU A 193 -5.04 -20.09 8.07
CA LEU A 193 -4.36 -20.34 6.78
C LEU A 193 -4.85 -21.60 6.05
N ALA A 194 -5.41 -22.59 6.76
CA ALA A 194 -6.02 -23.76 6.13
C ALA A 194 -7.13 -23.41 5.12
N ASN A 195 -7.77 -22.23 5.26
CA ASN A 195 -8.75 -21.74 4.29
C ASN A 195 -8.14 -21.47 2.91
N LEU A 196 -6.84 -21.19 2.81
CA LEU A 196 -6.17 -21.08 1.51
C LEU A 196 -6.32 -22.36 0.69
N VAL A 197 -6.22 -23.51 1.36
CA VAL A 197 -6.38 -24.83 0.76
C VAL A 197 -7.86 -25.14 0.52
N TYR A 198 -8.70 -24.99 1.55
CA TYR A 198 -10.12 -25.39 1.45
C TYR A 198 -10.94 -24.54 0.47
N LYS A 199 -10.52 -23.30 0.23
CA LYS A 199 -11.22 -22.36 -0.64
C LYS A 199 -10.40 -22.00 -1.88
N TRP A 200 -9.26 -22.65 -2.12
CA TRP A 200 -8.39 -22.36 -3.27
C TRP A 200 -8.09 -20.87 -3.44
N ILE A 201 -7.74 -20.21 -2.33
CA ILE A 201 -7.44 -18.77 -2.31
C ILE A 201 -6.01 -18.57 -2.79
N GLN A 202 -5.82 -17.61 -3.70
CA GLN A 202 -4.49 -17.13 -4.06
C GLN A 202 -4.14 -15.94 -3.17
N MET A 203 -3.06 -16.06 -2.40
CA MET A 203 -2.49 -14.96 -1.63
C MET A 203 -1.09 -14.67 -2.14
N GLU A 204 -0.86 -13.45 -2.63
CA GLU A 204 0.36 -13.09 -3.35
C GLU A 204 0.87 -11.73 -2.89
N GLY A 205 2.10 -11.68 -2.39
CA GLY A 205 2.78 -10.44 -2.04
C GLY A 205 3.40 -9.77 -3.25
N PHE A 206 3.43 -8.44 -3.26
CA PHE A 206 4.01 -7.67 -4.37
C PHE A 206 4.75 -6.42 -3.87
N ASN A 207 5.60 -5.85 -4.73
CA ASN A 207 6.19 -4.53 -4.50
C ASN A 207 5.75 -3.54 -5.57
N SER A 208 5.50 -2.30 -5.19
CA SER A 208 5.21 -1.19 -6.12
C SER A 208 6.24 -1.06 -7.26
N GLY A 209 7.51 -1.38 -7.00
CA GLY A 209 8.59 -1.31 -7.98
C GLY A 209 8.39 -2.25 -9.17
N ASP A 210 7.69 -3.37 -8.97
CA ASP A 210 7.41 -4.34 -10.02
C ASP A 210 6.48 -3.74 -11.09
N PHE A 211 5.71 -2.71 -10.74
CA PHE A 211 4.73 -2.05 -11.60
C PHE A 211 5.19 -0.70 -12.16
N PHE A 212 6.42 -0.27 -11.91
CA PHE A 212 6.91 1.02 -12.43
C PHE A 212 6.94 1.09 -13.97
N HIS A 213 7.05 -0.05 -14.63
CA HIS A 213 6.93 -0.13 -16.09
C HIS A 213 5.52 0.22 -16.61
N LEU A 214 4.50 0.26 -15.74
CA LEU A 214 3.12 0.64 -16.08
C LEU A 214 2.88 2.15 -16.00
N ILE A 215 3.80 2.93 -15.41
CA ILE A 215 3.63 4.38 -15.20
C ILE A 215 3.35 5.10 -16.51
N SER A 216 4.05 4.73 -17.58
CA SER A 216 3.85 5.32 -18.91
C SER A 216 2.48 5.01 -19.52
N TYR A 217 1.76 4.00 -19.04
CA TYR A 217 0.42 3.66 -19.52
C TYR A 217 -0.70 4.27 -18.66
N ILE A 218 -0.44 4.50 -17.37
CA ILE A 218 -1.43 4.97 -16.40
C ILE A 218 -1.55 6.50 -16.39
N LEU A 219 -0.47 7.21 -16.72
CA LEU A 219 -0.41 8.67 -16.68
C LEU A 219 -0.67 9.35 -18.04
N LEU A 220 -0.94 8.58 -19.11
CA LEU A 220 -1.36 9.09 -20.43
C LEU A 220 -2.88 9.17 -20.53
#